data_AF-A0A182GEJ3-F1
#
_entry.id   AF-A0A182GEJ3-F1
#
_cell.length_a   1.000
_cell.length_b   1.000
_cell.length_c   1.000
_cell.angle_alpha   90.00
_cell.angle_beta   90.00
_cell.angle_gamma   90.00
#
_symmetry.space_group_name_H-M   'P 1'
#
loop_
_entity.id
_entity.type
_entity.pdbx_description
1 polymer ?
#
loop_
_entity_poly.entity_id
_entity_poly.type
_entity_poly.pdbx_seq_one_letter_code
_entity_poly.pdbx_strand_id
1 'polypeptide(L)'
;MDALERKLIAEFLASNAAIQVQERFKKQAERLLAGTGKYGLVLVDNIFTAATRQQVYDFLASIVDLSASRSGRALEADQLLDVRAEFLLKLVDGMAAFHFSVVPMMLVSMEADRRYCLKESIVVKVISRVGDISYMDLDGRCSTQLEQVTQNTKLPFGVLCYLEPDSVLDAESHRLAMKCKVVGRQLMVQSVADGLLTAFNIVGSLGLIVASGFWVIAIGLLTAGSSFYLVMRGVIEFLKVRRHGPLRGQRCTTFNIMLLTVFNLASLVFVSLPYSIGTIALRGSSKFFLVLCAFVDLWWLVMWRPMHTRGWVDV
;
A
#
# COMPACT_ATOMS: atom_id res chain seq x y z
N MET A 1 -17.45 -11.80 -8.07
CA MET A 1 -17.92 -10.58 -7.38
C MET A 1 -18.85 -11.00 -6.26
N ASP A 2 -18.41 -10.77 -5.02
CA ASP A 2 -19.17 -11.09 -3.80
C ASP A 2 -20.39 -10.17 -3.66
N ALA A 3 -21.45 -10.64 -3.01
CA ALA A 3 -22.67 -9.85 -2.79
C ALA A 3 -22.40 -8.53 -2.03
N LEU A 4 -21.44 -8.54 -1.11
CA LEU A 4 -20.99 -7.36 -0.36
C LEU A 4 -20.28 -6.33 -1.27
N GLU A 5 -19.43 -6.81 -2.18
CA GLU A 5 -18.68 -5.98 -3.12
C GLU A 5 -19.64 -5.24 -4.06
N ARG A 6 -20.63 -5.94 -4.60
CA ARG A 6 -21.67 -5.33 -5.45
C ARG A 6 -22.45 -4.25 -4.72
N LYS A 7 -22.79 -4.48 -3.45
CA LYS A 7 -23.52 -3.52 -2.63
C LYS A 7 -22.72 -2.24 -2.39
N LEU A 8 -21.45 -2.36 -1.98
CA LEU A 8 -20.56 -1.22 -1.75
C LEU A 8 -20.33 -0.40 -3.02
N ILE A 9 -20.14 -1.06 -4.16
CA ILE A 9 -20.00 -0.38 -5.45
C ILE A 9 -21.30 0.35 -5.81
N ALA A 10 -22.47 -0.28 -5.65
CA ALA A 10 -23.76 0.36 -5.92
C ALA A 10 -23.99 1.59 -5.03
N GLU A 11 -23.69 1.50 -3.74
CA GLU A 11 -23.77 2.63 -2.80
C GLU A 11 -22.80 3.76 -3.19
N PHE A 12 -21.57 3.42 -3.59
CA PHE A 12 -20.61 4.40 -4.10
C PHE A 12 -21.12 5.08 -5.37
N LEU A 13 -21.61 4.32 -6.36
CA LEU A 13 -22.12 4.86 -7.62
C LEU A 13 -23.32 5.78 -7.43
N ALA A 14 -24.11 5.58 -6.38
CA ALA A 14 -25.23 6.45 -6.00
C ALA A 14 -24.80 7.71 -5.20
N SER A 15 -23.52 7.83 -4.84
CA SER A 15 -23.01 8.91 -4.01
C SER A 15 -22.49 10.10 -4.81
N ASN A 16 -22.45 11.29 -4.19
CA ASN A 16 -21.81 12.47 -4.77
C ASN A 16 -20.31 12.28 -5.05
N ALA A 17 -19.65 11.31 -4.39
CA ALA A 17 -18.24 11.00 -4.64
C ALA A 17 -18.04 10.38 -6.04
N ALA A 18 -19.01 9.61 -6.55
CA ALA A 18 -18.92 9.05 -7.90
C ALA A 18 -18.96 10.14 -8.99
N ILE A 19 -19.77 11.18 -8.78
CA ILE A 19 -19.82 12.35 -9.68
C ILE A 19 -18.45 13.04 -9.70
N GLN A 20 -17.85 13.27 -8.53
CA GLN A 20 -16.52 13.87 -8.42
C GLN A 20 -15.45 13.02 -9.11
N VAL A 21 -15.48 11.69 -8.93
CA VAL A 21 -14.56 10.76 -9.61
C VAL A 21 -14.71 10.86 -11.14
N GLN A 22 -15.94 10.91 -11.64
CA GLN A 22 -16.18 11.03 -13.08
C GLN A 22 -15.69 12.38 -13.65
N GLU A 23 -15.92 13.49 -12.95
CA GLU A 23 -15.41 14.81 -13.35
C GLU A 23 -13.87 14.85 -13.35
N ARG A 24 -13.24 14.19 -12.38
CA ARG A 24 -11.76 14.10 -12.33
C ARG A 24 -11.21 13.27 -13.47
N PHE A 25 -11.83 12.13 -13.79
CA PHE A 25 -11.44 11.35 -14.97
C PHE A 25 -11.59 12.13 -16.27
N LYS A 26 -12.64 12.94 -16.43
CA LYS A 26 -12.78 13.83 -17.59
C LYS A 26 -11.61 14.82 -17.70
N LYS A 27 -11.26 15.49 -16.60
CA LYS A 27 -10.10 16.41 -16.57
C LYS A 27 -8.78 15.71 -16.86
N GLN A 28 -8.57 14.50 -16.34
CA GLN A 28 -7.37 13.72 -16.64
C GLN A 28 -7.32 13.29 -18.12
N ALA A 29 -8.46 12.90 -18.70
CA ALA A 29 -8.56 12.58 -20.13
C ALA A 29 -8.26 13.80 -21.01
N GLU A 30 -8.77 14.98 -20.65
CA GLU A 30 -8.44 16.25 -21.33
C GLU A 30 -6.93 16.53 -21.31
N ARG A 31 -6.27 16.33 -20.16
CA ARG A 31 -4.81 16.49 -20.02
C ARG A 31 -4.04 15.47 -20.88
N LEU A 32 -4.52 14.23 -20.95
CA LEU A 32 -3.93 13.19 -21.80
C LEU A 32 -4.02 13.55 -23.29
N LEU A 33 -5.18 14.03 -23.74
CA LEU A 33 -5.39 14.46 -25.13
C LEU A 33 -4.54 15.68 -25.50
N ALA A 34 -4.37 16.63 -24.58
CA ALA A 34 -3.49 17.79 -24.79
C ALA A 34 -1.99 17.42 -24.88
N GLY A 35 -1.64 16.19 -24.49
CA GLY A 35 -0.27 15.70 -24.42
C GLY A 35 0.50 15.78 -25.74
N THR A 36 -0.18 15.47 -26.85
CA THR A 36 0.41 15.40 -28.19
C THR A 36 0.96 16.74 -28.64
N GLY A 37 0.14 17.79 -28.56
CA GLY A 37 0.51 19.14 -28.97
C GLY A 37 1.49 19.83 -28.03
N LYS A 38 1.37 19.60 -26.71
CA LYS A 38 2.16 20.34 -25.71
C LYS A 38 3.55 19.74 -25.47
N TYR A 39 3.68 18.42 -25.52
CA TYR A 39 4.92 17.71 -25.17
C TYR A 39 5.60 17.04 -26.37
N GLY A 40 5.05 17.22 -27.58
CA GLY A 40 5.59 16.64 -28.81
C GLY A 40 5.50 15.12 -28.85
N LEU A 41 4.49 14.55 -28.18
CA LEU A 41 4.22 13.11 -28.20
C LEU A 41 3.41 12.75 -29.44
N VAL A 42 3.72 11.60 -30.04
CA VAL A 42 2.92 11.04 -31.14
C VAL A 42 1.90 10.07 -30.55
N LEU A 43 0.61 10.25 -30.85
CA LEU A 43 -0.47 9.37 -30.39
C LEU A 43 -1.02 8.57 -31.58
N VAL A 44 -0.94 7.24 -31.49
CA VAL A 44 -1.52 6.30 -32.48
C VAL A 44 -2.20 5.19 -31.69
N ASP A 45 -3.46 4.89 -32.01
CA ASP A 45 -4.24 3.81 -31.37
C ASP A 45 -4.15 3.83 -29.82
N ASN A 46 -4.29 5.01 -29.23
CA ASN A 46 -4.22 5.24 -27.77
C ASN A 46 -2.84 4.97 -27.12
N ILE A 47 -1.79 4.85 -27.93
CA ILE A 47 -0.41 4.67 -27.50
C ILE A 47 0.37 5.96 -27.79
N PHE A 48 0.92 6.54 -26.72
CA PHE A 48 1.87 7.64 -26.81
C PHE A 48 3.26 7.12 -27.16
N THR A 49 3.92 7.77 -28.09
CA THR A 49 5.31 7.54 -28.45
C THR A 49 6.10 8.81 -28.18
N ALA A 50 7.11 8.70 -27.31
CA ALA A 50 8.07 9.77 -27.03
C ALA A 50 9.41 9.50 -27.72
N ALA A 51 10.12 10.58 -28.05
CA ALA A 51 11.49 10.50 -28.56
C ALA A 51 12.52 10.48 -27.42
N THR A 52 12.20 11.11 -26.28
CA THR A 52 13.12 11.25 -25.14
C THR A 52 12.45 10.92 -23.81
N ARG A 53 13.26 10.50 -22.83
CA ARG A 53 12.82 10.33 -21.43
C ARG A 53 12.23 11.62 -20.84
N GLN A 54 12.80 12.77 -21.21
CA GLN A 54 12.34 14.07 -20.72
C GLN A 54 10.90 14.35 -21.15
N GLN A 55 10.53 14.03 -22.40
CA GLN A 55 9.14 14.19 -22.87
C GLN A 55 8.17 13.31 -22.08
N VAL A 56 8.56 12.07 -21.74
CA VAL A 56 7.76 11.18 -20.89
C VAL A 56 7.59 11.79 -19.51
N TYR A 57 8.68 12.24 -18.89
CA TYR A 57 8.66 12.86 -17.57
C TYR A 57 7.75 14.08 -17.52
N ASP A 58 7.95 15.05 -18.43
CA ASP A 58 7.18 16.31 -18.44
C ASP A 58 5.69 16.06 -18.68
N PHE A 59 5.36 15.07 -19.51
CA PHE A 59 3.98 14.67 -19.74
C PHE A 59 3.36 14.00 -18.51
N LEU A 60 4.00 12.99 -17.93
CA LEU A 60 3.49 12.29 -16.74
C LEU A 60 3.35 13.22 -15.53
N ALA A 61 4.30 14.13 -15.35
CA ALA A 61 4.26 15.17 -14.31
C ALA A 61 3.09 16.15 -14.48
N SER A 62 2.57 16.32 -15.69
CA SER A 62 1.41 17.17 -15.96
C SER A 62 0.06 16.51 -15.72
N ILE A 63 0.02 15.17 -15.82
CA ILE A 63 -1.20 14.38 -15.62
C ILE A 63 -1.49 14.21 -14.14
N VAL A 64 -0.46 13.81 -13.39
CA VAL A 64 -0.50 13.73 -11.93
C VAL A 64 -0.47 15.16 -11.43
N ASP A 65 -1.54 15.66 -10.82
CA ASP A 65 -1.56 17.02 -10.26
C ASP A 65 -0.67 17.06 -9.00
N LEU A 66 0.65 17.16 -9.22
CA LEU A 66 1.65 17.11 -8.16
C LEU A 66 1.49 18.25 -7.15
N SER A 67 0.77 19.32 -7.52
CA SER A 67 0.47 20.51 -6.71
C SER A 67 -0.76 20.40 -5.80
N ALA A 68 -1.65 19.42 -6.00
CA ALA A 68 -2.98 19.43 -5.36
C ALA A 68 -3.07 18.87 -3.93
N SER A 69 -2.00 18.29 -3.35
CA SER A 69 -2.13 17.62 -2.06
C SER A 69 -2.29 18.57 -0.87
N ARG A 70 -3.48 18.59 -0.26
CA ARG A 70 -3.79 19.34 0.97
C ARG A 70 -3.23 18.75 2.27
N SER A 71 -2.47 17.64 2.26
CA SER A 71 -2.04 16.98 3.50
C SER A 71 -0.71 17.47 4.11
N GLY A 72 -0.07 18.50 3.55
CA GLY A 72 1.19 19.05 4.05
C GLY A 72 1.08 20.41 4.73
N ARG A 73 0.35 20.55 5.86
CA ARG A 73 0.75 21.60 6.81
C ARG A 73 2.10 21.15 7.39
N ALA A 74 3.20 21.75 6.90
CA ALA A 74 4.60 21.58 7.33
C ALA A 74 5.56 20.79 6.42
N LEU A 75 5.41 20.81 5.09
CA LEU A 75 6.57 20.68 4.21
C LEU A 75 6.65 21.90 3.30
N GLU A 76 7.81 22.54 3.26
CA GLU A 76 8.11 23.63 2.31
C GLU A 76 7.93 23.11 0.88
N ALA A 77 7.41 23.96 -0.02
CA ALA A 77 7.01 23.57 -1.37
C ALA A 77 8.14 22.88 -2.16
N ASP A 78 9.40 23.25 -1.90
CA ASP A 78 10.59 22.66 -2.53
C ASP A 78 10.83 21.20 -2.09
N GLN A 79 10.62 20.88 -0.80
CA GLN A 79 10.76 19.51 -0.30
C GLN A 79 9.63 18.58 -0.79
N LEU A 80 8.44 19.13 -1.06
CA LEU A 80 7.32 18.40 -1.64
C LEU A 80 7.55 18.04 -3.11
N LEU A 81 8.24 18.91 -3.85
CA LEU A 81 8.64 18.66 -5.24
C LEU A 81 9.74 17.59 -5.32
N ASP A 82 10.77 17.69 -4.48
CA ASP A 82 11.89 16.73 -4.46
C ASP A 82 11.45 15.30 -4.11
N VAL A 83 10.55 15.13 -3.13
CA VAL A 83 10.05 13.82 -2.70
C VAL A 83 9.16 13.14 -3.77
N ARG A 84 8.60 13.90 -4.72
CA ARG A 84 7.66 13.41 -5.74
C ARG A 84 8.27 13.27 -7.13
N ALA A 85 9.22 14.14 -7.47
CA ALA A 85 10.04 14.01 -8.68
C ALA A 85 10.81 12.67 -8.69
N GLU A 86 11.31 12.22 -7.53
CA GLU A 86 12.07 10.97 -7.42
C GLU A 86 11.28 9.74 -7.92
N PHE A 87 9.97 9.68 -7.66
CA PHE A 87 9.11 8.56 -8.08
C PHE A 87 8.87 8.55 -9.59
N LEU A 88 8.56 9.73 -10.14
CA LEU A 88 8.40 9.89 -11.59
C LEU A 88 9.71 9.65 -12.33
N LEU A 89 10.84 10.13 -11.82
CA LEU A 89 12.15 9.88 -12.39
C LEU A 89 12.48 8.38 -12.38
N LYS A 90 12.26 7.67 -11.26
CA LYS A 90 12.45 6.21 -11.20
C LYS A 90 11.58 5.45 -12.18
N LEU A 91 10.32 5.85 -12.32
CA LEU A 91 9.42 5.25 -13.30
C LEU A 91 9.98 5.43 -14.71
N VAL A 92 10.32 6.67 -15.09
CA VAL A 92 10.84 7.01 -16.42
C VAL A 92 12.20 6.35 -16.71
N ASP A 93 13.08 6.27 -15.72
CA ASP A 93 14.38 5.60 -15.84
C ASP A 93 14.23 4.08 -15.98
N GLY A 94 13.22 3.51 -15.33
CA GLY A 94 12.89 2.08 -15.43
C GLY A 94 12.20 1.67 -16.73
N MET A 95 11.68 2.63 -17.51
CA MET A 95 11.00 2.34 -18.78
C MET A 95 12.01 1.86 -19.84
N ALA A 96 11.83 0.63 -20.29
CA ALA A 96 12.63 0.03 -21.36
C ALA A 96 12.26 0.54 -22.76
N ALA A 97 11.08 1.15 -22.91
CA ALA A 97 10.57 1.67 -24.18
C ALA A 97 9.81 2.98 -23.98
N PHE A 98 9.71 3.77 -25.04
CA PHE A 98 9.02 5.06 -25.06
C PHE A 98 7.64 4.99 -25.73
N HIS A 99 7.13 3.78 -25.96
CA HIS A 99 5.75 3.53 -26.36
C HIS A 99 4.96 3.16 -25.10
N PHE A 100 3.98 3.98 -24.75
CA PHE A 100 3.25 3.80 -23.50
C PHE A 100 1.81 4.31 -23.59
N SER A 101 0.95 3.78 -22.74
CA SER A 101 -0.35 4.37 -22.44
C SER A 101 -0.50 4.58 -20.94
N VAL A 102 -1.32 5.56 -20.56
CA VAL A 102 -1.54 5.93 -19.17
C VAL A 102 -2.91 5.44 -18.75
N VAL A 103 -2.98 4.72 -17.63
CA VAL A 103 -4.20 4.22 -17.00
C VAL A 103 -4.47 5.06 -15.76
N PRO A 104 -5.40 6.03 -15.82
CA PRO A 104 -5.72 6.86 -14.67
C PRO A 104 -6.45 6.05 -13.60
N MET A 105 -6.11 6.30 -12.33
CA MET A 105 -6.68 5.61 -11.18
C MET A 105 -7.16 6.58 -10.10
N MET A 106 -8.32 6.28 -9.53
CA MET A 106 -8.96 7.03 -8.46
C MET A 106 -9.29 6.09 -7.31
N LEU A 107 -8.82 6.40 -6.11
CA LEU A 107 -9.16 5.66 -4.91
C LEU A 107 -10.08 6.50 -4.03
N VAL A 108 -11.23 5.93 -3.72
CA VAL A 108 -12.19 6.49 -2.77
C VAL A 108 -11.97 5.76 -1.45
N SER A 109 -11.14 6.34 -0.58
CA SER A 109 -10.83 5.74 0.72
C SER A 109 -12.03 5.84 1.66
N MET A 110 -12.36 4.72 2.30
CA MET A 110 -13.45 4.57 3.28
C MET A 110 -12.91 4.38 4.71
N GLU A 111 -11.68 4.81 4.99
CA GLU A 111 -11.09 4.72 6.33
C GLU A 111 -11.94 5.43 7.40
N ALA A 112 -12.04 4.80 8.58
CA ALA A 112 -13.15 4.86 9.52
C ALA A 112 -13.44 6.21 10.23
N ASP A 113 -12.81 7.33 9.86
CA ASP A 113 -12.95 8.59 10.61
C ASP A 113 -12.98 9.86 9.77
N ARG A 114 -12.98 9.76 8.42
CA ARG A 114 -13.04 10.94 7.56
C ARG A 114 -14.00 10.73 6.41
N ARG A 115 -14.71 11.81 6.06
CA ARG A 115 -15.41 12.00 4.78
C ARG A 115 -14.57 11.38 3.65
N TYR A 116 -15.21 10.72 2.69
CA TYR A 116 -14.56 10.11 1.52
C TYR A 116 -13.30 10.87 1.10
N CYS A 117 -12.13 10.25 1.29
CA CYS A 117 -10.88 10.85 0.86
C CYS A 117 -10.57 10.32 -0.53
N LEU A 118 -10.66 11.23 -1.52
CA LEU A 118 -10.33 10.92 -2.90
C LEU A 118 -8.82 11.00 -3.08
N LYS A 119 -8.26 9.98 -3.73
CA LYS A 119 -6.84 9.93 -4.05
C LYS A 119 -6.64 9.61 -5.52
N GLU A 120 -5.72 10.34 -6.16
CA GLU A 120 -5.37 10.23 -7.57
C GLU A 120 -4.05 9.48 -7.77
N SER A 121 -3.97 8.58 -8.75
CA SER A 121 -2.73 7.92 -9.17
C SER A 121 -2.78 7.53 -10.65
N ILE A 122 -1.67 7.04 -11.18
CA ILE A 122 -1.57 6.53 -12.55
C ILE A 122 -0.79 5.22 -12.57
N VAL A 123 -1.12 4.37 -13.54
CA VAL A 123 -0.30 3.23 -13.96
C VAL A 123 0.07 3.41 -15.42
N VAL A 124 1.33 3.20 -15.75
CA VAL A 124 1.83 3.31 -17.12
C VAL A 124 1.95 1.91 -17.72
N LYS A 125 1.22 1.66 -18.79
CA LYS A 125 1.37 0.46 -19.64
C LYS A 125 2.50 0.75 -20.62
N VAL A 126 3.63 0.09 -20.47
CA VAL A 126 4.81 0.21 -21.33
C VAL A 126 4.80 -0.93 -22.34
N ILE A 127 4.96 -0.59 -23.61
CA ILE A 127 4.94 -1.53 -24.73
C ILE A 127 6.35 -1.59 -25.32
N SER A 128 7.00 -2.73 -25.21
CA SER A 128 8.34 -2.95 -25.76
C SER A 128 8.28 -3.04 -27.28
N ARG A 129 9.42 -2.78 -27.95
CA ARG A 129 9.53 -2.97 -29.42
C ARG A 129 9.31 -4.43 -29.85
N VAL A 130 9.48 -5.37 -28.93
CA VAL A 130 9.28 -6.82 -29.16
C VAL A 130 7.80 -7.22 -28.91
N GLY A 131 6.96 -6.27 -28.49
CA GLY A 131 5.54 -6.50 -28.18
C GLY A 131 5.27 -6.90 -26.73
N ASP A 132 6.30 -6.95 -25.88
CA ASP A 132 6.11 -7.25 -24.46
C ASP A 132 5.40 -6.10 -23.76
N ILE A 133 4.41 -6.43 -22.93
CA ILE A 133 3.62 -5.45 -22.18
C ILE A 133 4.01 -5.54 -20.72
N SER A 134 4.31 -4.38 -20.12
CA SER A 134 4.50 -4.26 -18.69
C SER A 134 3.70 -3.09 -18.13
N TYR A 135 3.27 -3.21 -16.88
CA TYR A 135 2.53 -2.19 -16.15
C TYR A 135 3.41 -1.71 -15.02
N MET A 136 3.67 -0.40 -14.98
CA MET A 136 4.52 0.24 -14.00
C MET A 136 3.72 1.27 -13.21
N ASP A 137 3.79 1.20 -11.88
CA ASP A 137 3.19 2.20 -11.00
C ASP A 137 4.21 3.30 -10.63
N LEU A 138 3.73 4.37 -9.97
CA LEU A 138 4.59 5.45 -9.49
C LEU A 138 5.62 5.00 -8.42
N ASP A 139 5.43 3.83 -7.81
CA ASP A 139 6.42 3.26 -6.88
C ASP A 139 7.54 2.49 -7.62
N GLY A 140 7.49 2.41 -8.95
CA GLY A 140 8.46 1.72 -9.80
C GLY A 140 8.28 0.20 -9.83
N ARG A 141 7.15 -0.32 -9.34
CA ARG A 141 6.85 -1.77 -9.40
C ARG A 141 6.39 -2.13 -10.80
N CYS A 142 7.01 -3.16 -11.35
CA CYS A 142 6.67 -3.71 -12.66
C CYS A 142 5.82 -4.98 -12.53
N SER A 143 4.75 -5.07 -13.31
CA SER A 143 3.86 -6.24 -13.39
C SER A 143 3.54 -6.57 -14.84
N THR A 144 3.27 -7.83 -15.16
CA THR A 144 2.89 -8.23 -16.52
C THR A 144 1.41 -8.02 -16.81
N GLN A 145 0.60 -7.85 -15.75
CA GLN A 145 -0.85 -7.64 -15.85
C GLN A 145 -1.30 -6.49 -14.94
N LEU A 146 -2.27 -5.69 -15.40
CA LEU A 146 -2.85 -4.60 -14.62
C LEU A 146 -3.48 -5.10 -13.31
N GLU A 147 -4.10 -6.28 -13.34
CA GLU A 147 -4.71 -6.88 -12.16
C GLU A 147 -3.71 -7.12 -11.04
N GLN A 148 -2.48 -7.53 -11.38
CA GLN A 148 -1.41 -7.73 -10.41
C GLN A 148 -1.03 -6.42 -9.72
N VAL A 149 -1.02 -5.30 -10.44
CA VAL A 149 -0.78 -3.97 -9.85
C VAL A 149 -1.89 -3.64 -8.84
N THR A 150 -3.15 -3.84 -9.21
CA THR A 150 -4.29 -3.55 -8.32
C THR A 150 -4.36 -4.46 -7.08
N GLN A 151 -3.84 -5.69 -7.17
CA GLN A 151 -3.87 -6.68 -6.09
C GLN A 151 -2.65 -6.60 -5.17
N ASN A 152 -1.46 -6.34 -5.74
CA ASN A 152 -0.21 -6.30 -4.98
C ASN A 152 0.02 -4.95 -4.30
N THR A 153 -0.64 -3.90 -4.78
CA THR A 153 -0.56 -2.58 -4.14
C THR A 153 -1.36 -2.59 -2.84
N LYS A 154 -0.70 -2.30 -1.72
CA LYS A 154 -1.31 -2.18 -0.38
C LYS A 154 -2.17 -0.91 -0.30
N LEU A 155 -3.33 -0.93 -0.94
CA LEU A 155 -4.30 0.16 -0.93
C LEU A 155 -5.12 0.13 0.38
N PRO A 156 -5.45 1.30 0.96
CA PRO A 156 -6.39 1.36 2.07
C PRO A 156 -7.77 0.86 1.63
N PHE A 157 -8.60 0.51 2.61
CA PHE A 157 -9.94 0.02 2.32
C PHE A 157 -10.79 1.08 1.62
N GLY A 158 -11.40 0.70 0.50
CA GLY A 158 -12.18 1.64 -0.30
C GLY A 158 -12.55 1.09 -1.67
N VAL A 159 -12.99 1.99 -2.55
CA VAL A 159 -13.33 1.69 -3.94
C VAL A 159 -12.26 2.27 -4.86
N LEU A 160 -11.56 1.39 -5.56
CA LEU A 160 -10.64 1.75 -6.63
C LEU A 160 -11.42 1.83 -7.95
N CYS A 161 -11.39 2.98 -8.58
CA CYS A 161 -11.90 3.21 -9.92
C CYS A 161 -10.72 3.40 -10.88
N TYR A 162 -10.79 2.83 -12.07
CA TYR A 162 -9.80 3.05 -13.12
C TYR A 162 -10.48 3.00 -14.49
N LEU A 163 -9.91 3.72 -15.46
CA LEU A 163 -10.37 3.65 -16.84
C LEU A 163 -9.73 2.45 -17.53
N GLU A 164 -10.46 1.77 -18.41
CA GLU A 164 -9.83 0.75 -19.25
C GLU A 164 -8.79 1.41 -20.17
N PRO A 165 -7.59 0.82 -20.34
CA PRO A 165 -6.49 1.42 -21.10
C PRO A 165 -6.89 1.91 -22.49
N ASP A 166 -7.80 1.20 -23.14
CA ASP A 166 -8.21 1.47 -24.53
C ASP A 166 -9.46 2.38 -24.60
N SER A 167 -10.08 2.68 -23.45
CA SER A 167 -11.29 3.52 -23.33
C SER A 167 -11.03 4.98 -22.95
N VAL A 168 -9.77 5.31 -22.62
CA VAL A 168 -9.40 6.62 -22.04
C VAL A 168 -9.61 7.78 -23.02
N LEU A 169 -9.59 7.50 -24.33
CA LEU A 169 -9.54 8.51 -25.39
C LEU A 169 -10.76 8.48 -26.33
N ASP A 170 -11.78 7.68 -26.00
CA ASP A 170 -13.07 7.72 -26.72
C ASP A 170 -13.88 8.95 -26.29
N ALA A 171 -13.48 10.10 -26.86
CA ALA A 171 -14.09 11.39 -26.59
C ALA A 171 -15.48 11.54 -27.23
N GLU A 172 -15.79 10.76 -28.26
CA GLU A 172 -17.02 10.89 -29.05
C GLU A 172 -18.24 10.27 -28.35
N SER A 173 -18.05 9.23 -27.55
CA SER A 173 -19.16 8.53 -26.89
C SER A 173 -19.54 9.11 -25.51
N HIS A 174 -18.76 10.06 -24.97
CA HIS A 174 -18.88 10.61 -23.61
C HIS A 174 -18.97 9.54 -22.49
N ARG A 175 -18.70 8.27 -22.80
CA ARG A 175 -18.83 7.13 -21.89
C ARG A 175 -17.44 6.57 -21.62
N LEU A 176 -16.72 7.27 -20.75
CA LEU A 176 -15.51 6.73 -20.11
C LEU A 176 -15.87 5.39 -19.46
N ALA A 177 -15.31 4.29 -19.95
CA ALA A 177 -15.56 2.96 -19.41
C ALA A 177 -14.80 2.79 -18.09
N MET A 178 -15.43 3.32 -17.02
CA MET A 178 -14.91 3.23 -15.67
C MET A 178 -15.18 1.84 -15.09
N LYS A 179 -14.12 1.16 -14.64
CA LYS A 179 -14.21 -0.04 -13.82
C LYS A 179 -14.00 0.30 -12.36
N CYS A 180 -14.83 -0.26 -11.49
CA CYS A 180 -14.72 -0.11 -10.04
C CYS A 180 -14.47 -1.46 -9.39
N LYS A 181 -13.61 -1.49 -8.37
CA LYS A 181 -13.32 -2.68 -7.56
C LYS A 181 -13.14 -2.30 -6.10
N VAL A 182 -13.61 -3.14 -5.19
CA VAL A 182 -13.32 -2.95 -3.76
C VAL A 182 -11.92 -3.44 -3.46
N VAL A 183 -11.11 -2.58 -2.83
CA VAL A 183 -9.71 -2.84 -2.50
C VAL A 183 -9.46 -2.67 -1.00
N GLY A 184 -8.30 -3.12 -0.53
CA GLY A 184 -7.86 -2.92 0.85
C GLY A 184 -8.61 -3.73 1.92
N ARG A 185 -9.60 -4.55 1.57
CA ARG A 185 -10.33 -5.40 2.53
C ARG A 185 -9.38 -6.40 3.21
N GLN A 186 -8.54 -7.08 2.44
CA GLN A 186 -7.55 -8.01 2.99
C GLN A 186 -6.54 -7.29 3.88
N LEU A 187 -6.13 -6.09 3.50
CA LEU A 187 -5.20 -5.28 4.27
C LEU A 187 -5.81 -4.82 5.59
N MET A 188 -7.09 -4.41 5.58
CA MET A 188 -7.84 -4.03 6.78
C MET A 188 -7.99 -5.23 7.74
N VAL A 189 -8.42 -6.39 7.22
CA VAL A 189 -8.54 -7.62 8.04
C VAL A 189 -7.18 -8.03 8.59
N GLN A 190 -6.13 -7.99 7.77
CA GLN A 190 -4.77 -8.27 8.22
C GLN A 190 -4.29 -7.26 9.26
N SER A 191 -4.56 -5.97 9.10
CA SER A 191 -4.18 -4.94 10.07
C SER A 191 -4.88 -5.12 11.41
N VAL A 192 -6.15 -5.53 11.40
CA VAL A 192 -6.90 -5.83 12.62
C VAL A 192 -6.36 -7.10 13.28
N ALA A 193 -6.07 -8.15 12.50
CA ALA A 193 -5.47 -9.38 13.01
C ALA A 193 -4.07 -9.15 13.57
N ASP A 194 -3.21 -8.43 12.83
CA ASP A 194 -1.87 -8.01 13.25
C ASP A 194 -1.97 -7.24 14.57
N GLY A 195 -2.86 -6.24 14.68
CA GLY A 195 -3.06 -5.46 15.90
C GLY A 195 -3.59 -6.27 17.10
N LEU A 196 -4.57 -7.14 16.89
CA LEU A 196 -5.11 -8.01 17.94
C LEU A 196 -4.08 -9.01 18.44
N LEU A 197 -3.35 -9.67 17.54
CA LEU A 197 -2.35 -10.67 17.89
C LEU A 197 -1.14 -10.03 18.56
N THR A 198 -0.73 -8.82 18.16
CA THR A 198 0.27 -8.04 18.90
C THR A 198 -0.23 -7.67 20.29
N ALA A 199 -1.49 -7.24 20.46
CA ALA A 199 -2.06 -6.95 21.77
C ALA A 199 -2.12 -8.20 22.66
N PHE A 200 -2.51 -9.36 22.12
CA PHE A 200 -2.47 -10.62 22.84
C PHE A 200 -1.05 -11.00 23.26
N ASN A 201 -0.05 -10.75 22.41
CA ASN A 201 1.35 -11.05 22.75
C ASN A 201 1.86 -10.16 23.89
N ILE A 202 1.49 -8.87 23.91
CA ILE A 202 1.81 -7.94 24.99
C ILE A 202 1.17 -8.39 26.30
N VAL A 203 -0.15 -8.63 26.29
CA VAL A 203 -0.91 -9.06 27.48
C VAL A 203 -0.43 -10.42 27.97
N GLY A 204 -0.13 -11.35 27.06
CA GLY A 204 0.38 -12.67 27.38
C GLY A 204 1.78 -12.64 28.00
N SER A 205 2.70 -11.85 27.41
CA SER A 205 4.06 -11.68 27.92
C SER A 205 4.08 -11.05 29.32
N LEU A 206 3.21 -10.07 29.58
CA LEU A 206 3.07 -9.46 30.91
C LEU A 206 2.32 -10.38 31.89
N GLY A 207 1.29 -11.08 31.41
CA GLY A 207 0.48 -12.00 32.19
C GLY A 207 1.29 -13.19 32.72
N LEU A 208 2.23 -13.71 31.92
CA LEU A 208 3.14 -14.79 32.33
C LEU A 208 4.08 -14.39 33.49
N ILE A 209 4.30 -13.10 33.74
CA ILE A 209 5.13 -12.64 34.86
C ILE A 209 4.42 -12.84 36.21
N VAL A 210 3.09 -12.73 36.21
CA VAL A 210 2.25 -12.70 37.42
C VAL A 210 1.34 -13.92 37.55
N ALA A 211 1.14 -14.70 36.47
CA ALA A 211 0.31 -15.89 36.48
C ALA A 211 0.94 -17.01 37.31
N SER A 212 0.08 -17.78 37.98
CA SER A 212 0.47 -18.98 38.73
C SER A 212 -0.48 -20.14 38.42
N GLY A 213 0.03 -21.37 38.51
CA GLY A 213 -0.75 -22.60 38.31
C GLY A 213 -1.29 -22.77 36.89
N PHE A 214 -2.51 -23.28 36.76
CA PHE A 214 -3.14 -23.66 35.49
C PHE A 214 -3.19 -22.53 34.44
N TRP A 215 -3.35 -21.28 34.88
CA TRP A 215 -3.42 -20.12 33.99
C TRP A 215 -2.13 -19.87 33.19
N VAL A 216 -0.98 -20.31 33.69
CA VAL A 216 0.32 -20.18 32.99
C VAL A 216 0.32 -20.95 31.68
N ILE A 217 -0.27 -22.15 31.66
CA ILE A 217 -0.33 -23.00 30.46
C ILE A 217 -1.21 -22.35 29.39
N ALA A 218 -2.40 -21.86 29.77
CA ALA A 218 -3.33 -21.23 28.85
C ALA A 218 -2.77 -19.93 28.25
N ILE A 219 -2.18 -19.06 29.09
CA ILE A 219 -1.55 -17.81 28.65
C ILE A 219 -0.31 -18.11 27.80
N GLY A 220 0.51 -19.09 28.20
CA GLY A 220 1.68 -19.52 27.45
C GLY A 220 1.33 -20.02 26.05
N LEU A 221 0.31 -20.86 25.92
CA LEU A 221 -0.14 -21.37 24.62
C LEU A 221 -0.64 -20.24 23.70
N LEU A 222 -1.42 -19.31 24.25
CA LEU A 222 -1.93 -18.15 23.51
C LEU A 222 -0.80 -17.22 23.05
N THR A 223 0.19 -16.99 23.92
CA THR A 223 1.37 -16.15 23.65
C THR A 223 2.30 -16.79 22.61
N ALA A 224 2.49 -18.11 22.69
CA ALA A 224 3.24 -18.86 21.69
C ALA A 224 2.55 -18.81 20.31
N GLY A 225 1.23 -18.95 20.26
CA GLY A 225 0.44 -18.82 19.04
C GLY A 225 0.55 -17.43 18.41
N SER A 226 0.42 -16.36 19.19
CA SER A 226 0.59 -14.98 18.69
C SER A 226 2.02 -14.71 18.22
N SER A 227 3.03 -15.14 18.99
CA SER A 227 4.44 -14.98 18.62
C SER A 227 4.76 -15.71 17.31
N PHE A 228 4.29 -16.95 17.12
CA PHE A 228 4.49 -17.69 15.87
C PHE A 228 3.89 -16.97 14.66
N TYR A 229 2.67 -16.45 14.79
CA TYR A 229 2.04 -15.67 13.74
C TYR A 229 2.85 -14.41 13.37
N LEU A 230 3.31 -13.66 14.38
CA LEU A 230 4.09 -12.43 14.17
C LEU A 230 5.46 -12.72 13.54
N VAL A 231 6.10 -13.83 13.89
CA VAL A 231 7.34 -14.30 13.23
C VAL A 231 7.10 -14.58 11.75
N MET A 232 6.08 -15.39 11.43
CA MET A 232 5.75 -15.71 10.04
C MET A 232 5.41 -14.46 9.23
N ARG A 233 4.67 -13.53 9.83
CA ARG A 233 4.34 -12.24 9.22
C ARG A 233 5.57 -11.39 8.93
N GLY A 234 6.50 -11.31 9.89
CA GLY A 234 7.77 -10.61 9.74
C GLY A 234 8.62 -11.18 8.60
N VAL A 235 8.71 -12.51 8.49
CA VAL A 235 9.43 -13.20 7.40
C VAL A 235 8.80 -12.89 6.04
N ILE A 236 7.47 -12.96 5.92
CA ILE A 236 6.76 -12.66 4.67
C ILE A 236 7.02 -11.21 4.22
N GLU A 237 6.94 -10.25 5.14
CA GLU A 237 7.18 -8.84 4.84
C GLU A 237 8.66 -8.57 4.47
N PHE A 238 9.60 -9.24 5.15
CA PHE A 238 11.01 -9.19 4.78
C PHE A 238 11.26 -9.70 3.35
N LEU A 239 10.66 -10.83 2.98
CA LEU A 239 10.79 -11.39 1.62
C LEU A 239 10.18 -10.46 0.56
N LYS A 240 9.06 -9.80 0.88
CA LYS A 240 8.44 -8.80 -0.02
C LYS A 240 9.37 -7.62 -0.24
N VAL A 241 9.96 -7.09 0.83
CA VAL A 241 10.94 -5.99 0.76
C VAL A 241 12.18 -6.39 -0.03
N ARG A 242 12.69 -7.61 0.16
CA ARG A 242 13.84 -8.10 -0.61
C ARG A 242 13.54 -8.19 -2.11
N ARG A 243 12.31 -8.57 -2.48
CA ARG A 243 11.91 -8.79 -3.88
C ARG A 243 11.51 -7.51 -4.61
N HIS A 244 10.94 -6.54 -3.92
CA HIS A 244 10.36 -5.33 -4.53
C HIS A 244 11.00 -4.02 -4.04
N GLY A 245 12.08 -4.10 -3.25
CA GLY A 245 12.70 -2.95 -2.59
C GLY A 245 11.99 -2.53 -1.29
N PRO A 246 12.61 -1.63 -0.51
CA PRO A 246 11.99 -1.11 0.71
C PRO A 246 10.66 -0.43 0.38
N LEU A 247 9.59 -0.87 1.06
CA LEU A 247 8.30 -0.18 1.05
C LEU A 247 8.48 1.18 1.73
N ARG A 248 8.96 2.17 0.98
CA ARG A 248 9.26 3.50 1.51
C ARG A 248 7.97 4.08 2.08
N GLY A 249 7.98 4.40 3.37
CA GLY A 249 6.90 5.12 4.05
C GLY A 249 6.23 4.41 5.18
N GLN A 250 6.45 3.11 5.28
CA GLN A 250 6.32 2.51 6.58
C GLN A 250 7.44 3.06 7.46
N ARG A 251 7.09 3.48 8.69
CA ARG A 251 8.10 3.62 9.76
C ARG A 251 8.78 2.27 10.07
N CYS A 252 8.32 1.18 9.44
CA CYS A 252 8.90 -0.15 9.45
C CYS A 252 9.98 -0.27 8.36
N THR A 253 11.24 -0.08 8.74
CA THR A 253 12.39 -0.44 7.92
C THR A 253 12.61 -1.96 7.95
N THR A 254 13.41 -2.50 7.01
CA THR A 254 13.87 -3.90 7.05
C THR A 254 14.46 -4.27 8.41
N PHE A 255 15.16 -3.33 9.04
CA PHE A 255 15.70 -3.46 10.40
C PHE A 255 14.59 -3.64 11.44
N ASN A 256 13.53 -2.82 11.41
CA ASN A 256 12.40 -2.92 12.35
C ASN A 256 11.64 -4.24 12.18
N ILE A 257 11.46 -4.72 10.94
CA ILE A 257 10.84 -6.01 10.64
C ILE A 257 11.71 -7.16 11.20
N MET A 258 13.03 -7.08 11.01
CA MET A 258 13.97 -8.08 11.54
C MET A 258 13.97 -8.10 13.07
N LEU A 259 14.02 -6.92 13.70
CA LEU A 259 14.02 -6.77 15.15
C LEU A 259 12.76 -7.39 15.75
N LEU A 260 11.58 -7.08 15.20
CA LEU A 260 10.32 -7.71 15.61
C LEU A 260 10.35 -9.24 15.48
N THR A 261 10.84 -9.75 14.34
CA THR A 261 10.90 -11.19 14.07
C THR A 261 11.81 -11.89 15.09
N VAL A 262 12.95 -11.30 15.42
CA VAL A 262 13.90 -11.86 16.40
C VAL A 262 13.33 -11.82 17.82
N PHE A 263 12.69 -10.72 18.23
CA PHE A 263 12.09 -10.61 19.58
C PHE A 263 10.90 -11.56 19.75
N ASN A 264 10.05 -11.71 18.72
CA ASN A 264 8.95 -12.68 18.76
C ASN A 264 9.42 -14.13 18.71
N LEU A 265 10.50 -14.42 17.97
CA LEU A 265 11.13 -15.75 17.98
C LEU A 265 11.71 -16.07 19.36
N ALA A 266 12.37 -15.10 19.98
CA ALA A 266 12.92 -15.28 21.31
C ALA A 266 11.81 -15.44 22.36
N SER A 267 10.74 -14.64 22.29
CA SER A 267 9.53 -14.80 23.12
C SER A 267 8.97 -16.23 22.99
N LEU A 268 8.81 -16.73 21.77
CA LEU A 268 8.38 -18.12 21.51
C LEU A 268 9.29 -19.14 22.20
N VAL A 269 10.62 -18.98 22.11
CA VAL A 269 11.58 -19.88 22.77
C VAL A 269 11.43 -19.84 24.29
N PHE A 270 11.33 -18.65 24.90
CA PHE A 270 11.19 -18.51 26.35
C PHE A 270 9.85 -19.06 26.88
N VAL A 271 8.77 -18.90 26.12
CA VAL A 271 7.44 -19.41 26.48
C VAL A 271 7.34 -20.92 26.24
N SER A 272 8.05 -21.47 25.24
CA SER A 272 7.99 -22.91 24.89
C SER A 272 8.93 -23.82 25.70
N LEU A 273 9.93 -23.26 26.39
CA LEU A 273 10.85 -24.05 27.20
C LEU A 273 10.12 -24.65 28.43
N PRO A 274 10.23 -25.97 28.68
CA PRO A 274 9.49 -26.66 29.76
C PRO A 274 9.81 -26.16 31.18
N TYR A 275 10.89 -25.40 31.35
CA TYR A 275 11.28 -24.78 32.63
C TYR A 275 10.57 -23.45 32.94
N SER A 276 9.80 -22.85 32.02
CA SER A 276 9.05 -21.61 32.27
C SER A 276 7.56 -21.86 32.60
N ILE A 277 7.01 -23.01 32.19
CA ILE A 277 5.58 -23.32 32.33
C ILE A 277 5.26 -24.11 33.62
N GLY A 278 6.23 -24.83 34.20
CA GLY A 278 5.94 -25.82 35.26
C GLY A 278 6.28 -25.43 36.69
N THR A 279 7.46 -24.88 36.94
CA THR A 279 7.96 -24.70 38.31
C THR A 279 9.14 -23.74 38.27
N ILE A 280 9.23 -22.87 39.28
CA ILE A 280 10.29 -21.87 39.52
C ILE A 280 9.91 -20.51 38.92
N ALA A 281 9.72 -19.54 39.82
CA ALA A 281 9.66 -18.13 39.51
C ALA A 281 10.64 -17.80 38.36
N LEU A 282 10.11 -17.32 37.22
CA LEU A 282 10.91 -16.76 36.12
C LEU A 282 12.10 -16.01 36.74
N ARG A 283 13.34 -16.50 36.54
CA ARG A 283 14.55 -15.82 37.03
C ARG A 283 14.52 -14.37 36.53
N GLY A 284 15.07 -13.41 37.29
CA GLY A 284 14.96 -11.98 36.98
C GLY A 284 15.26 -11.62 35.52
N SER A 285 16.22 -12.30 34.89
CA SER A 285 16.56 -12.14 33.46
C SER A 285 15.44 -12.53 32.49
N SER A 286 14.67 -13.59 32.76
CA SER A 286 13.54 -14.01 31.93
C SER A 286 12.33 -13.09 32.05
N LYS A 287 12.08 -12.52 33.25
CA LYS A 287 11.06 -11.47 33.44
C LYS A 287 11.42 -10.20 32.69
N PHE A 288 12.68 -9.78 32.78
CA PHE A 288 13.20 -8.63 32.03
C PHE A 288 13.05 -8.82 30.52
N PHE A 289 13.29 -10.03 30.02
CA PHE A 289 13.16 -10.35 28.60
C PHE A 289 11.70 -10.29 28.11
N LEU A 290 10.75 -10.79 28.88
CA LEU A 290 9.32 -10.70 28.56
C LEU A 290 8.81 -9.24 28.55
N VAL A 291 9.29 -8.41 29.49
CA VAL A 291 9.02 -6.96 29.48
C VAL A 291 9.60 -6.30 28.23
N LEU A 292 10.81 -6.68 27.83
CA LEU A 292 11.45 -6.16 26.62
C LEU A 292 10.68 -6.56 25.35
N CYS A 293 10.19 -7.80 25.27
CA CYS A 293 9.33 -8.26 24.16
C CYS A 293 8.02 -7.46 24.10
N ALA A 294 7.35 -7.28 25.24
CA ALA A 294 6.13 -6.48 25.32
C ALA A 294 6.35 -5.02 24.92
N PHE A 295 7.50 -4.43 25.29
CA PHE A 295 7.86 -3.07 24.89
C PHE A 295 8.13 -2.95 23.39
N VAL A 296 8.84 -3.92 22.79
CA VAL A 296 9.09 -3.97 21.34
C VAL A 296 7.77 -4.14 20.56
N ASP A 297 6.87 -4.99 21.04
CA ASP A 297 5.55 -5.19 20.44
C ASP A 297 4.65 -3.94 20.57
N LEU A 298 4.71 -3.24 21.71
CA LEU A 298 3.99 -1.98 21.90
C LEU A 298 4.53 -0.88 20.96
N TRP A 299 5.85 -0.74 20.88
CA TRP A 299 6.51 0.15 19.94
C TRP A 299 6.11 -0.16 18.50
N TRP A 300 6.03 -1.44 18.16
CA TRP A 300 5.61 -1.91 16.86
C TRP A 300 4.15 -1.56 16.54
N LEU A 301 3.23 -1.73 17.49
CA LEU A 301 1.82 -1.34 17.34
C LEU A 301 1.68 0.17 17.06
N VAL A 302 2.55 0.98 17.66
CA VAL A 302 2.62 2.43 17.38
C VAL A 302 3.22 2.72 15.99
N MET A 303 4.22 1.95 15.57
CA MET A 303 4.95 2.14 14.30
C MET A 303 4.26 1.54 13.07
N TRP A 304 3.40 0.54 13.23
CA TRP A 304 2.58 -0.04 12.16
C TRP A 304 1.32 0.80 11.87
N ARG A 305 1.20 2.03 12.41
CA ARG A 305 0.21 2.95 11.85
C ARG A 305 0.54 3.17 10.39
N PRO A 306 -0.35 2.77 9.48
CA PRO A 306 0.04 2.76 8.10
C PRO A 306 0.08 4.17 7.54
N MET A 307 1.19 4.54 6.90
CA MET A 307 1.17 5.60 5.89
C MET A 307 0.66 4.98 4.59
N HIS A 308 -0.65 4.72 4.53
CA HIS A 308 -1.32 4.22 3.34
C HIS A 308 -1.63 5.38 2.42
N THR A 309 -0.69 5.68 1.50
CA THR A 309 -0.91 6.27 0.15
C THR A 309 0.31 7.03 -0.37
N ARG A 310 1.37 6.30 -0.71
CA ARG A 310 2.48 6.86 -1.50
C ARG A 310 2.27 6.49 -2.98
N GLY A 311 2.61 7.41 -3.87
CA GLY A 311 2.18 7.36 -5.28
C GLY A 311 0.69 7.72 -5.49
N TRP A 312 0.01 8.18 -4.44
CA TRP A 312 -1.40 8.56 -4.45
C TRP A 312 -1.51 9.98 -3.88
N VAL A 313 -2.11 10.89 -4.65
CA VAL A 313 -2.24 12.30 -4.29
C VAL A 313 -3.59 12.51 -3.62
N ASP A 314 -3.64 13.07 -2.40
CA ASP A 314 -4.91 13.49 -1.78
C ASP A 314 -5.50 14.67 -2.55
N VAL A 315 -6.80 14.64 -2.85
CA VAL A 315 -7.47 15.61 -3.72
C VAL A 315 -8.68 16.25 -3.04
#